data_AF-A0AAW6XZZ1-F1
#
_entry.id   AF-A0AAW6XZZ1-F1
#
_cell.length_a   1.000
_cell.length_b   1.000
_cell.length_c   1.000
_cell.angle_alpha   90.00
_cell.angle_beta   90.00
_cell.angle_gamma   90.00
#
_symmetry.space_group_name_H-M   'P 1'
#
loop_
_entity.id
_entity.type
_entity.pdbx_description
1 polymer ?
#
loop_
_entity_poly.entity_id
_entity_poly.type
_entity_poly.pdbx_seq_one_letter_code
_entity_poly.pdbx_strand_id
1 'polypeptide(L)'
;RAMVIAGAGSNDTAHAVRMAEGAAQAGADGLLVAAPYYNRPSQEGVYQHIRAVATSTDLPAMVYDIPGRTGLEIGEHTLDRLA
;
A
#
# COMPACT_ATOMS: atom_id res chain seq x y z
N ARG A 1 -11.74 -23.21 3.05
CA ARG A 1 -11.10 -21.98 3.57
C ARG A 1 -10.39 -21.30 2.41
N ALA A 2 -10.30 -19.97 2.41
CA ALA A 2 -9.66 -19.17 1.37
C ALA A 2 -8.69 -18.16 2.00
N MET A 3 -7.71 -17.69 1.23
CA MET A 3 -6.84 -16.59 1.65
C MET A 3 -7.55 -15.25 1.44
N VAL A 4 -7.42 -14.35 2.41
CA VAL A 4 -8.00 -13.01 2.40
C VAL A 4 -6.88 -11.98 2.39
N ILE A 5 -6.72 -11.32 1.24
CA ILE A 5 -5.83 -10.16 1.11
C ILE A 5 -6.69 -8.90 1.19
N ALA A 6 -6.47 -8.08 2.23
CA ALA A 6 -7.25 -6.89 2.48
C ALA A 6 -6.65 -5.66 1.79
N GLY A 7 -7.49 -4.86 1.13
CA GLY A 7 -7.05 -3.59 0.56
C GLY A 7 -6.79 -2.55 1.64
N ALA A 8 -5.57 -2.01 1.67
CA ALA A 8 -5.16 -0.89 2.51
C ALA A 8 -4.68 0.28 1.64
N GLY A 9 -5.53 0.70 0.70
CA GLY A 9 -5.24 1.79 -0.24
C GLY A 9 -5.97 3.08 0.15
N SER A 10 -5.22 4.17 0.25
CA SER A 10 -5.75 5.52 0.44
C SER A 10 -4.74 6.52 -0.14
N ASN A 11 -5.20 7.72 -0.50
CA ASN A 11 -4.29 8.83 -0.81
C ASN A 11 -3.81 9.61 0.43
N ASP A 12 -4.35 9.26 1.61
CA ASP A 12 -3.88 9.66 2.94
C ASP A 12 -3.17 8.47 3.61
N THR A 13 -1.86 8.63 3.86
CA THR A 13 -1.01 7.62 4.51
C THR A 13 -1.51 7.21 5.88
N ALA A 14 -1.93 8.16 6.72
CA ALA A 14 -2.40 7.84 8.07
C ALA A 14 -3.70 7.04 8.01
N HIS A 15 -4.56 7.31 7.03
CA HIS A 15 -5.76 6.52 6.81
C HIS A 15 -5.44 5.10 6.32
N ALA A 16 -4.52 4.94 5.37
CA ALA A 16 -4.09 3.63 4.87
C ALA A 16 -3.50 2.76 6.00
N VAL A 17 -2.69 3.34 6.88
CA VAL A 17 -2.14 2.66 8.07
C VAL A 17 -3.26 2.14 8.99
N ARG A 18 -4.25 2.98 9.31
CA ARG A 18 -5.39 2.54 10.14
C ARG A 18 -6.18 1.41 9.49
N MET A 19 -6.30 1.42 8.15
CA MET A 19 -6.94 0.32 7.42
C MET A 19 -6.12 -0.97 7.49
N ALA A 20 -4.80 -0.90 7.36
CA ALA A 20 -3.90 -2.04 7.48
C ALA A 20 -3.96 -2.67 8.88
N GLU A 21 -3.87 -1.85 9.93
CA GLU A 21 -4.00 -2.30 11.33
C GLU A 21 -5.35 -2.95 11.59
N GLY A 22 -6.44 -2.33 11.11
CA GLY A 22 -7.79 -2.90 11.22
C GLY A 22 -7.95 -4.22 10.47
N ALA A 23 -7.34 -4.36 9.29
CA ALA A 23 -7.33 -5.60 8.52
C ALA A 23 -6.56 -6.72 9.25
N ALA A 24 -5.42 -6.41 9.85
CA ALA A 24 -4.67 -7.36 10.67
C ALA A 24 -5.47 -7.82 11.89
N GLN A 25 -6.12 -6.89 12.59
CA GLN A 25 -6.99 -7.22 13.73
C GLN A 25 -8.18 -8.09 13.33
N ALA A 26 -8.70 -7.92 12.11
CA ALA A 26 -9.79 -8.73 11.57
C ALA A 26 -9.34 -10.13 11.08
N GLY A 27 -8.03 -10.42 11.08
CA GLY A 27 -7.47 -11.72 10.69
C GLY A 27 -7.26 -11.88 9.19
N ALA A 28 -6.94 -10.81 8.46
CA ALA A 28 -6.49 -10.92 7.07
C ALA A 28 -5.15 -11.68 6.98
N ASP A 29 -4.93 -12.37 5.86
CA ASP A 29 -3.70 -13.12 5.58
C ASP A 29 -2.60 -12.23 4.96
N GLY A 30 -2.98 -11.06 4.45
CA GLY A 30 -2.06 -10.12 3.83
C GLY A 30 -2.73 -8.80 3.44
N LEU A 31 -1.93 -7.86 2.94
CA LEU A 31 -2.35 -6.52 2.54
C LEU A 31 -2.12 -6.29 1.04
N LEU A 32 -3.00 -5.52 0.41
CA LEU A 32 -2.84 -4.98 -0.94
C LEU A 32 -2.75 -3.45 -0.83
N VAL A 33 -1.60 -2.89 -1.20
CA VAL A 33 -1.28 -1.46 -1.01
C VAL A 33 -1.04 -0.79 -2.36
N ALA A 34 -1.89 0.18 -2.70
CA ALA A 34 -1.79 0.94 -3.94
C ALA A 34 -1.03 2.26 -3.72
N ALA A 35 -0.51 2.84 -4.81
CA ALA A 35 0.02 4.19 -4.75
C ALA A 35 -1.08 5.23 -4.46
N PRO A 36 -0.74 6.37 -3.80
CA PRO A 36 -1.70 7.44 -3.55
C PRO A 36 -2.32 8.00 -4.83
N TYR A 37 -3.65 8.01 -4.90
CA TYR A 37 -4.41 8.50 -6.05
C TYR A 37 -4.84 9.98 -5.87
N TYR A 38 -5.09 10.67 -6.99
CA TYR A 38 -5.39 12.12 -7.08
C TYR A 38 -4.24 13.08 -6.73
N ASN A 39 -3.62 12.94 -5.56
CA ASN A 39 -2.62 13.89 -5.06
C ASN A 39 -1.25 13.78 -5.75
N ARG A 40 -1.00 12.69 -6.49
CA ARG A 40 0.17 12.49 -7.36
C ARG A 40 1.51 12.87 -6.69
N PRO A 41 1.87 12.22 -5.56
CA PRO A 41 3.14 12.50 -4.88
C PRO A 41 4.36 12.18 -5.77
N SER A 42 5.52 12.68 -5.36
CA SER A 42 6.80 12.25 -5.95
C SER A 42 7.04 10.76 -5.71
N GLN A 43 7.97 10.16 -6.45
CA GLN A 43 8.38 8.77 -6.24
C GLN A 43 8.87 8.51 -4.80
N GLU A 44 9.55 9.48 -4.18
CA GLU A 44 9.92 9.38 -2.77
C GLU A 44 8.69 9.40 -1.85
N GLY A 45 7.67 10.21 -2.17
CA GLY A 45 6.40 10.19 -1.44
C GLY A 45 5.66 8.85 -1.58
N VAL A 46 5.67 8.24 -2.77
CA VAL A 46 5.13 6.89 -3.01
C VAL A 46 5.86 5.86 -2.15
N TYR A 47 7.20 5.89 -2.16
CA TYR A 47 8.02 5.00 -1.34
C TYR A 47 7.67 5.11 0.15
N GLN A 48 7.68 6.34 0.70
CA GLN A 48 7.39 6.54 2.13
C GLN A 48 5.96 6.14 2.49
N HIS A 49 4.99 6.39 1.61
CA HIS A 49 3.61 5.95 1.80
C HIS A 49 3.50 4.42 1.88
N ILE A 50 3.99 3.72 0.86
CA ILE A 50 3.88 2.25 0.80
C ILE A 50 4.65 1.62 1.95
N ARG A 51 5.86 2.10 2.24
CA ARG A 51 6.67 1.60 3.37
C ARG A 51 5.94 1.78 4.68
N ALA A 52 5.35 2.96 4.95
CA ALA A 52 4.63 3.19 6.20
C ALA A 52 3.45 2.23 6.40
N VAL A 53 2.69 1.94 5.34
CA VAL A 53 1.58 0.98 5.38
C VAL A 53 2.08 -0.45 5.52
N ALA A 54 3.10 -0.84 4.75
CA ALA A 54 3.65 -2.19 4.77
C ALA A 54 4.31 -2.54 6.11
N THR A 55 4.88 -1.56 6.83
CA THR A 55 5.53 -1.78 8.13
C THR A 55 4.63 -1.53 9.33
N SER A 56 3.34 -1.20 9.14
CA SER A 56 2.44 -0.95 10.28
C SER A 56 1.88 -2.22 10.92
N THR A 57 2.09 -3.38 10.29
CA THR A 57 1.65 -4.70 10.78
C THR A 57 2.67 -5.78 10.41
N ASP A 58 2.55 -6.96 10.99
CA ASP A 58 3.38 -8.13 10.63
C ASP A 58 2.85 -8.89 9.39
N LEU A 59 1.77 -8.42 8.76
CA LEU A 59 1.20 -9.07 7.57
C LEU A 59 2.08 -8.83 6.33
N PRO A 60 2.21 -9.83 5.43
CA PRO A 60 2.84 -9.61 4.14
C PRO A 60 2.03 -8.61 3.31
N ALA A 61 2.72 -7.72 2.61
CA ALA A 61 2.11 -6.70 1.76
C ALA A 61 2.45 -6.93 0.28
N MET A 62 1.47 -6.73 -0.59
CA MET A 62 1.60 -6.74 -2.04
C MET A 62 1.39 -5.32 -2.57
N VAL A 63 2.35 -4.82 -3.35
CA VAL A 63 2.21 -3.54 -4.05
C VAL A 63 1.23 -3.70 -5.22
N TYR A 64 0.30 -2.74 -5.35
CA TYR A 64 -0.66 -2.69 -6.43
C TYR A 64 -0.44 -1.47 -7.32
N ASP A 65 0.33 -1.67 -8.40
CA ASP A 65 0.55 -0.64 -9.40
C ASP A 65 -0.54 -0.65 -10.48
N ILE A 66 -1.30 0.44 -10.58
CA ILE A 66 -2.43 0.59 -11.51
C ILE A 66 -2.52 2.04 -12.03
N PRO A 67 -1.56 2.49 -12.85
CA PRO A 67 -1.42 3.88 -13.27
C PRO A 67 -2.67 4.46 -13.95
N GLY A 68 -3.45 3.62 -14.65
CA GLY A 68 -4.72 4.04 -15.25
C GLY A 68 -5.78 4.50 -14.26
N ARG A 69 -5.65 4.17 -12.96
CA ARG A 69 -6.56 4.61 -11.88
C ARG A 69 -5.92 5.59 -10.91
N THR A 70 -4.62 5.46 -10.64
CA THR A 70 -3.89 6.35 -9.71
C THR A 70 -3.44 7.65 -10.38
N GLY A 71 -3.26 7.63 -11.71
CA GLY A 71 -2.66 8.72 -12.47
C GLY A 71 -1.15 8.87 -12.22
N LEU A 72 -0.52 7.84 -11.64
CA LEU A 72 0.93 7.75 -11.45
C LEU A 72 1.37 6.29 -11.43
N GLU A 73 2.51 6.01 -12.05
CA GLU A 73 3.20 4.72 -12.05
C GLU A 73 4.18 4.63 -10.88
N ILE A 74 4.36 3.44 -10.31
CA ILE A 74 5.41 3.20 -9.33
C ILE A 74 6.69 2.87 -10.09
N GLY A 75 7.68 3.76 -10.05
CA GLY A 75 8.91 3.57 -10.83
C GLY A 75 9.70 2.33 -10.39
N GLU A 76 10.40 1.69 -11.33
CA GLU A 76 11.20 0.48 -11.08
C GLU A 76 12.16 0.65 -9.88
N HIS A 77 12.90 1.76 -9.81
CA HIS A 77 13.79 2.03 -8.68
C HIS A 77 13.05 2.17 -7.33
N THR A 78 11.79 2.62 -7.34
CA THR A 78 10.95 2.64 -6.13
C THR A 78 10.54 1.24 -5.74
N LEU A 79 10.19 0.38 -6.71
CA LEU A 79 9.88 -1.04 -6.47
C LEU A 79 11.10 -1.79 -5.92
N ASP A 80 12.29 -1.59 -6.50
CA ASP A 80 13.53 -2.20 -6.03
C ASP A 80 13.87 -1.83 -4.58
N ARG A 81 13.56 -0.59 -4.17
CA ARG A 81 13.75 -0.15 -2.78
C ARG A 81 12.72 -0.73 -1.81
N LEU A 82 11.57 -1.19 -2.30
CA LEU A 82 10.49 -1.78 -1.50
C LEU A 82 10.64 -3.30 -1.32
N ALA A 83 11.45 -3.96 -2.17
CA ALA A 83 11.75 -5.39 -2.12
C ALA A 83 12.78 -5.75 -1.04
#